data_AF-A0A7R9Z4Q5-F1
#
_entry.id   AF-A0A7R9Z4Q5-F1
#
_cell.length_a   1.000
_cell.length_b   1.000
_cell.length_c   1.000
_cell.angle_alpha   90.00
_cell.angle_beta   90.00
_cell.angle_gamma   90.00
#
_symmetry.space_group_name_H-M   'P 1'
#
loop_
_entity.id
_entity.type
_entity.pdbx_description
1 polymer ?
#
loop_
_entity_poly.entity_id
_entity_poly.type
_entity_poly.pdbx_seq_one_letter_code
_entity_poly.pdbx_strand_id
1 'polypeptide(L)'
;DRRVYAFMHACMPTEPLVILHTALTCRPATALRELLPSYASGGCATRTATPCPGGSSSSSSSSSTRQGLEGGVEDTEQPAVAVFYSISSTQPGLSGVDLGHFLIKKAAELVKV
;
A
#
# COMPACT_ATOMS: atom_id res chain seq x y z
N ASP A 1 3.60 5.41 7.43
CA ASP A 1 4.48 6.11 6.49
C ASP A 1 4.21 5.67 5.03
N ARG A 2 3.41 6.44 4.29
CA ARG A 2 3.10 6.20 2.87
C ARG A 2 3.33 7.49 2.10
N ARG A 3 4.06 7.41 1.00
CA ARG A 3 4.36 8.57 0.16
C ARG A 3 4.04 8.25 -1.29
N VAL A 4 3.51 9.25 -2.00
CA VAL A 4 3.20 9.16 -3.41
C VAL A 4 4.03 10.20 -4.15
N TYR A 5 4.72 9.77 -5.20
CA TYR A 5 5.50 10.64 -6.07
C TYR A 5 4.88 10.69 -7.45
N ALA A 6 4.85 11.88 -8.03
CA ALA A 6 4.34 12.12 -9.36
C ALA A 6 5.46 12.74 -10.22
N PHE A 7 5.74 12.14 -11.37
CA PHE A 7 6.65 12.71 -12.35
C PHE A 7 5.86 13.57 -13.33
N MET A 8 6.14 14.87 -13.30
CA MET A 8 5.49 15.87 -14.12
C MET A 8 6.36 16.30 -15.29
N HIS A 9 5.75 16.61 -16.43
CA HIS A 9 6.43 17.20 -17.58
C HIS A 9 6.02 18.65 -17.75
N ALA A 10 6.96 19.54 -18.10
CA ALA A 10 6.69 20.97 -18.21
C ALA A 10 5.56 21.31 -19.20
N CYS A 11 5.43 20.54 -20.28
CA CYS A 11 4.35 20.71 -21.27
C CYS A 11 3.00 20.10 -20.84
N MET A 12 2.96 19.31 -19.77
CA MET A 12 1.71 18.75 -19.19
C MET A 12 1.73 18.93 -17.67
N PRO A 13 1.64 20.18 -17.17
CA PRO A 13 1.83 20.47 -15.74
C PRO A 13 0.67 19.97 -14.86
N THR A 14 -0.51 19.76 -15.46
CA THR A 14 -1.72 19.32 -14.74
C THR A 14 -1.86 17.79 -14.71
N GLU A 15 -1.18 17.06 -15.59
CA GLU A 15 -1.31 15.61 -15.70
C GLU A 15 0.02 14.89 -15.44
N PRO A 16 0.12 14.07 -14.38
CA PRO A 16 1.35 13.33 -14.10
C PRO A 16 1.59 12.33 -15.20
N LEU A 17 2.84 12.12 -15.61
CA LEU A 17 3.21 11.07 -16.57
C LEU A 17 3.32 9.71 -15.87
N VAL A 18 3.90 9.70 -14.66
CA VAL A 18 4.07 8.48 -13.86
C VAL A 18 3.75 8.77 -12.40
N ILE A 19 3.05 7.83 -11.78
CA ILE A 19 2.74 7.83 -10.35
C ILE A 19 3.47 6.65 -9.68
N LEU A 20 4.14 6.92 -8.56
CA LEU A 20 4.78 5.91 -7.73
C LEU A 20 4.16 5.90 -6.34
N HIS A 21 3.73 4.72 -5.92
CA HIS A 21 3.30 4.51 -4.55
C HIS A 21 4.41 3.84 -3.76
N THR A 22 4.73 4.44 -2.61
CA THR A 22 5.83 4.01 -1.75
C THR A 22 5.36 3.85 -0.32
N ALA A 23 5.84 2.79 0.33
CA ALA A 23 5.67 2.56 1.74
C ALA A 23 7.04 2.58 2.40
N LEU A 24 7.19 3.31 3.50
CA LEU A 24 8.41 3.28 4.29
C LEU A 24 8.23 2.28 5.45
N THR A 25 9.15 1.34 5.56
CA THR A 25 9.07 0.19 6.49
C THR A 25 10.44 -0.07 7.12
N CYS A 26 10.46 -0.77 8.26
CA CYS A 26 11.71 -1.20 8.90
C CYS A 26 12.34 -2.42 8.21
N ARG A 27 11.55 -3.20 7.46
CA ARG A 27 11.98 -4.41 6.74
C ARG A 27 11.41 -4.45 5.32
N PRO A 28 12.10 -5.11 4.36
CA PRO A 28 11.56 -5.32 3.03
C PRO A 28 10.31 -6.21 3.11
N ALA A 29 9.19 -5.73 2.56
CA ALA A 29 7.94 -6.49 2.55
C ALA A 29 8.01 -7.64 1.55
N THR A 30 7.47 -8.81 1.92
CA THR A 30 7.45 -10.00 1.05
C THR A 30 6.15 -10.15 0.28
N ALA A 31 5.07 -9.56 0.78
CA ALA A 31 3.76 -9.62 0.16
C ALA A 31 3.07 -8.25 0.16
N LEU A 32 2.32 -7.96 -0.90
CA LEU A 32 1.58 -6.70 -1.04
C LEU A 32 0.54 -6.49 0.08
N ARG A 33 -0.01 -7.57 0.65
CA ARG A 33 -0.92 -7.53 1.80
C ARG A 33 -0.33 -6.89 3.06
N GLU A 34 1.00 -6.95 3.23
CA GLU A 34 1.70 -6.28 4.34
C GLU A 34 1.75 -4.77 4.12
N LEU A 35 1.71 -4.35 2.85
CA LEU A 35 1.79 -2.96 2.44
C LEU A 35 0.44 -2.32 2.21
N LEU A 36 -0.63 -3.06 1.88
CA LEU A 36 -1.95 -2.47 1.69
C LEU A 36 -2.67 -2.36 3.03
N PRO A 37 -3.48 -1.30 3.24
CA PRO A 37 -4.42 -1.30 4.34
C PRO A 37 -5.28 -2.56 4.24
N SER A 38 -5.41 -3.30 5.33
CA SER A 38 -6.27 -4.48 5.35
C SER A 38 -7.70 -4.04 5.03
N TYR A 39 -8.13 -4.25 3.78
CA TYR A 39 -9.54 -4.25 3.46
C TYR A 39 -10.05 -5.60 3.99
N ALA A 40 -10.93 -5.59 5.00
CA ALA A 40 -11.35 -6.73 5.81
C ALA A 40 -10.32 -7.18 6.87
N SER A 41 -10.69 -7.38 8.14
CA SER A 41 -11.89 -8.09 8.59
C SER A 41 -12.54 -7.44 9.81
N GLY A 42 -13.72 -6.86 9.61
CA GLY A 42 -14.77 -6.97 10.63
C GLY A 42 -15.22 -8.43 10.64
N GLY A 43 -14.56 -9.25 11.44
CA GLY A 43 -14.79 -10.69 11.48
C GLY A 43 -13.86 -11.34 12.51
N CYS A 44 -14.47 -11.60 13.66
CA CYS A 44 -13.96 -12.16 14.91
C CYS A 44 -12.81 -13.17 14.82
N ALA A 45 -11.70 -12.88 15.50
CA ALA A 45 -10.73 -13.88 15.91
C ALA A 45 -11.25 -14.64 17.15
N THR A 46 -12.03 -15.70 16.95
CA THR A 46 -12.21 -16.73 17.99
C THR A 46 -11.01 -17.67 17.93
N ARG A 47 -10.15 -17.55 18.94
CA ARG A 47 -9.07 -18.51 19.23
C ARG A 47 -9.68 -19.88 19.54
N THR A 48 -8.97 -20.91 19.07
CA THR A 48 -9.01 -22.30 19.55
C THR A 48 -10.24 -23.13 19.16
N ALA A 49 -10.14 -23.90 18.07
CA ALA A 49 -10.54 -25.31 18.04
C ALA A 49 -10.15 -25.97 16.71
N THR A 50 -9.48 -27.11 16.85
CA THR A 50 -9.40 -28.30 16.00
C THR A 50 -10.42 -28.41 14.85
N PRO A 51 -10.04 -28.86 13.64
CA PRO A 51 -10.90 -28.81 12.46
C PRO A 51 -12.05 -29.82 12.53
N CYS A 52 -13.29 -29.34 12.41
CA CYS A 52 -14.46 -30.19 12.19
C CYS A 52 -14.72 -30.33 10.68
N PRO A 53 -14.77 -31.55 10.11
CA PRO A 53 -15.25 -31.76 8.75
C PRO A 53 -16.78 -31.94 8.78
N GLY A 54 -17.52 -31.04 8.12
CA GLY A 54 -18.98 -31.15 7.98
C GLY A 54 -19.63 -29.80 7.66
N GLY A 55 -20.42 -29.72 6.59
CA GLY A 55 -20.79 -28.47 5.93
C GLY A 55 -22.08 -27.74 6.35
N SER A 56 -22.23 -26.57 5.68
CA SER A 56 -23.45 -25.81 5.29
C SER A 56 -24.20 -24.89 6.27
N SER A 57 -24.67 -23.76 5.69
CA SER A 57 -25.66 -22.74 6.15
C SER A 57 -25.15 -21.64 7.12
N SER A 58 -25.63 -20.39 7.18
CA SER A 58 -26.33 -19.45 6.29
C SER A 58 -26.43 -18.10 7.04
N SER A 59 -26.46 -16.98 6.31
CA SER A 59 -27.08 -15.67 6.63
C SER A 59 -26.74 -14.86 7.90
N SER A 60 -26.22 -13.65 7.64
CA SER A 60 -26.71 -12.32 8.05
C SER A 60 -27.04 -12.02 9.53
N SER A 61 -26.35 -11.02 10.11
CA SER A 61 -26.89 -9.67 10.38
C SER A 61 -26.22 -8.98 11.58
N SER A 62 -25.87 -7.72 11.32
CA SER A 62 -25.43 -6.59 12.14
C SER A 62 -25.83 -6.55 13.63
N SER A 63 -24.93 -6.08 14.51
CA SER A 63 -25.27 -4.99 15.43
C SER A 63 -24.03 -4.38 16.12
N SER A 64 -24.17 -3.09 16.37
CA SER A 64 -23.20 -2.11 16.85
C SER A 64 -22.52 -2.46 18.16
N THR A 65 -21.20 -2.23 18.24
CA THR A 65 -20.52 -1.91 19.50
C THR A 65 -19.45 -0.88 19.19
N ARG A 66 -19.63 0.33 19.74
CA ARG A 66 -18.67 1.43 19.67
C ARG A 66 -17.48 1.03 20.55
N GLN A 67 -16.34 0.74 19.94
CA GLN A 67 -15.05 0.82 20.60
C GLN A 67 -14.09 1.47 19.60
N GLY A 68 -13.84 2.76 19.80
CA GLY A 68 -12.57 3.32 19.35
C GLY A 68 -11.46 2.59 20.10
N LEU A 69 -10.31 2.45 19.45
CA LEU A 69 -8.98 2.39 20.07
C LEU A 69 -7.94 2.20 18.95
N GLU A 70 -7.13 3.24 18.78
CA GLU A 70 -5.70 3.26 18.46
C GLU A 70 -5.22 2.63 17.13
N GLY A 71 -5.50 3.31 16.01
CA GLY A 71 -4.72 3.15 14.78
C GLY A 71 -3.43 3.97 14.83
N GLY A 72 -2.52 3.63 15.71
CA GLY A 72 -1.30 4.42 15.92
C GLY A 72 -0.22 3.60 16.61
N VAL A 73 0.34 2.62 15.92
CA VAL A 73 1.74 2.25 16.21
C VAL A 73 2.58 3.25 15.43
N GLU A 74 2.86 4.39 16.08
CA GLU A 74 4.00 5.21 15.72
C GLU A 74 5.23 4.41 16.13
N ASP A 75 5.71 3.56 15.21
CA ASP A 75 7.08 3.07 15.30
C ASP A 75 7.97 4.32 15.30
N THR A 76 8.47 4.68 16.49
CA THR A 76 9.50 5.71 16.69
C THR A 76 10.86 5.19 16.19
N GLU A 77 10.85 4.37 15.14
CA GLU A 77 12.02 3.89 14.43
C GLU A 77 12.02 4.55 13.05
N GLN A 78 13.14 5.18 12.71
CA GLN A 78 13.35 5.74 11.39
C GLN A 78 13.21 4.61 10.37
N PRO A 79 12.34 4.76 9.35
CA PRO A 79 12.14 3.69 8.39
C PRO A 79 13.44 3.44 7.62
N ALA A 80 13.94 2.21 7.71
CA ALA A 80 15.20 1.81 7.09
C ALA A 80 15.05 1.49 5.59
N VAL A 81 13.83 1.13 5.14
CA VAL A 81 13.57 0.63 3.80
C VAL A 81 12.40 1.36 3.16
N ALA A 82 12.53 1.66 1.87
CA ALA A 82 11.46 2.17 1.03
C ALA A 82 11.03 1.11 0.03
N VAL A 83 9.75 0.76 0.03
CA VAL A 83 9.18 -0.22 -0.89
C VAL A 83 8.31 0.47 -1.93
N PHE A 84 8.75 0.43 -3.18
CA PHE A 84 7.97 0.88 -4.34
C PHE A 84 7.03 -0.26 -4.79
N TYR A 85 5.78 -0.22 -4.34
CA TYR A 85 4.84 -1.32 -4.57
C TYR A 85 3.90 -1.10 -5.76
N SER A 86 3.89 0.09 -6.35
CA SER A 86 3.18 0.39 -7.57
C SER A 86 3.86 1.51 -8.35
N ILE A 87 4.01 1.30 -9.66
CA ILE A 87 4.50 2.28 -10.65
C ILE A 87 3.50 2.25 -11.80
N SER A 88 2.87 3.39 -12.10
CA SER A 88 1.82 3.48 -13.10
C SER A 88 2.09 4.61 -14.09
N SER A 89 2.17 4.26 -15.38
CA SER A 89 2.11 5.25 -16.47
C SER A 89 0.65 5.64 -16.69
N THR A 90 0.37 6.93 -16.78
CA THR A 90 -0.98 7.48 -16.91
C THR A 90 -1.36 7.77 -18.36
N GLN A 91 -0.37 7.90 -19.24
CA GLN A 91 -0.54 8.35 -20.62
C GLN A 91 -0.32 7.17 -21.58
N PRO A 92 -1.39 6.61 -22.19
CA PRO A 92 -1.26 5.47 -23.10
C PRO A 92 -0.46 5.82 -24.37
N GLY A 93 -0.47 7.10 -24.78
CA GLY A 93 0.31 7.61 -25.91
C GLY A 93 1.83 7.66 -25.66
N LEU A 94 2.27 7.48 -24.42
CA LEU A 94 3.69 7.35 -24.05
C LEU A 94 4.10 5.88 -23.82
N SER A 95 3.25 4.93 -24.23
CA SER A 95 3.60 3.51 -24.19
C SER A 95 4.86 3.24 -25.03
N GLY A 96 5.87 2.63 -24.42
CA GLY A 96 7.16 2.35 -25.06
C GLY A 96 8.18 3.50 -24.99
N VAL A 97 7.85 4.64 -24.37
CA VAL A 97 8.85 5.69 -24.08
C VAL A 97 9.64 5.30 -22.84
N ASP A 98 10.96 5.17 -23.00
CA ASP A 98 11.88 4.84 -21.90
C ASP A 98 12.03 6.00 -20.92
N LEU A 99 11.12 6.07 -19.95
CA LEU A 99 11.26 6.94 -18.78
C LEU A 99 12.35 6.43 -17.80
N GLY A 100 12.73 5.15 -17.95
CA GLY A 100 14.06 4.61 -17.68
C GLY A 100 14.63 4.73 -16.26
N HIS A 101 15.92 4.39 -16.16
CA HIS A 101 16.79 4.40 -14.96
C HIS A 101 16.72 5.69 -14.12
N PHE A 102 16.32 6.81 -14.73
CA PHE A 102 16.17 8.10 -14.07
C PHE A 102 15.01 8.13 -13.06
N LEU A 103 13.91 7.44 -13.35
CA LEU A 103 12.69 7.53 -12.56
C LEU A 103 12.90 6.97 -11.15
N ILE A 104 13.44 5.75 -11.06
CA ILE A 104 13.71 5.11 -9.77
C ILE A 104 14.88 5.78 -9.06
N LYS A 105 15.92 6.22 -9.80
CA LYS A 105 17.03 6.96 -9.21
C LYS A 105 16.54 8.26 -8.54
N LYS A 106 15.70 9.03 -9.24
CA LYS A 106 15.13 10.27 -8.71
C LYS A 106 14.18 10.02 -7.56
N ALA A 107 13.33 8.99 -7.66
CA ALA A 107 12.43 8.64 -6.57
C ALA A 107 13.20 8.20 -5.31
N ALA A 108 14.30 7.45 -5.47
CA ALA A 108 15.17 7.07 -4.35
C ALA A 108 15.87 8.29 -3.71
N GLU A 109 16.28 9.28 -4.51
CA GLU A 109 16.82 10.54 -4.00
C GLU A 109 15.77 11.32 -3.17
N LEU A 110 14.49 11.32 -3.58
CA LEU A 110 13.41 12.01 -2.86
C LEU A 110 12.98 11.31 -1.57
N VAL A 111 13.12 9.98 -1.51
CA VAL A 111 12.76 9.20 -0.32
C VAL A 111 13.86 9.25 0.76
N LYS A 112 15.09 9.53 0.36
CA LYS A 112 16.23 9.63 1.28
C LYS A 112 15.99 10.77 2.28
N VAL A 113 15.84 10.42 3.55
CA VAL A 113 15.71 11.35 4.70
C VAL A 113 17.07 11.93 5.04
#